data_AF-A7ULA6-F1
#
_entry.id   AF-A7ULA6-F1
#
_cell.length_a   1.000
_cell.length_b   1.000
_cell.length_c   1.000
_cell.angle_alpha   90.00
_cell.angle_beta   90.00
_cell.angle_gamma   90.00
#
_symmetry.space_group_name_H-M   'P 1'
#
loop_
_entity.id
_entity.type
_entity.pdbx_description
1 polymer ?
#
loop_
_entity_poly.entity_id
_entity_poly.type
_entity_poly.pdbx_seq_one_letter_code
_entity_poly.pdbx_strand_id
1 'polypeptide(L)'
;SWIVGQAGIGLSVLVIAMATVVTTITGLSTSAIATNGFVRGGGAYYLISRSLGPEFGGAIGLIFAFANAVAVAMYVVGFAETVVELLKEHSILMVDEINDIRIIGAITVVLLLGVSVAGMEWEAKAQIVLLVILLLAIIDFVIGTFIPLESKKPKGFFSYKSEIFTENFGPDFRDDETFFSVFAIFFPAATGILAGANISGDLADPQSAIPK
;
A
#
# COMPACT_ATOMS: atom_id res chain seq x y z
N SER A 1 0.98 -10.70 7.28
CA SER A 1 1.32 -11.92 8.03
C SER A 1 2.54 -12.62 7.43
N TRP A 2 2.57 -12.85 6.11
CA TRP A 2 3.66 -13.55 5.41
C TRP A 2 5.08 -13.03 5.72
N ILE A 3 5.29 -11.70 5.67
CA ILE A 3 6.59 -11.06 5.99
C ILE A 3 7.09 -11.46 7.38
N VAL A 4 6.22 -11.40 8.39
CA VAL A 4 6.55 -11.78 9.77
C VAL A 4 6.79 -13.28 9.90
N GLY A 5 6.09 -14.10 9.11
CA GLY A 5 6.32 -15.54 9.07
C GLY A 5 7.68 -15.95 8.47
N GLN A 6 8.19 -15.17 7.51
CA GLN A 6 9.50 -15.44 6.87
C GLN A 6 10.66 -14.80 7.65
N ALA A 7 10.58 -13.50 7.91
CA ALA A 7 11.66 -12.75 8.55
C ALA A 7 11.64 -12.82 10.08
N GLY A 8 10.57 -13.33 10.68
CA GLY A 8 10.37 -13.28 12.13
C GLY A 8 10.01 -11.87 12.61
N ILE A 9 9.61 -11.76 13.88
CA ILE A 9 9.14 -10.50 14.47
C ILE A 9 10.25 -9.45 14.50
N GLY A 10 11.46 -9.83 14.96
CA GLY A 10 12.56 -8.87 15.13
C GLY A 10 13.03 -8.25 13.82
N LEU A 11 13.27 -9.07 12.79
CA LEU A 11 13.76 -8.60 11.50
C LEU A 11 12.65 -7.89 10.70
N SER A 12 11.39 -8.26 10.88
CA SER A 12 10.26 -7.54 10.27
C SER A 12 10.16 -6.10 10.78
N VAL A 13 10.42 -5.86 12.07
CA VAL A 13 10.52 -4.50 12.60
C VAL A 13 11.66 -3.74 11.94
N LEU A 14 12.80 -4.38 11.67
CA LEU A 14 13.90 -3.77 10.92
C LEU A 14 13.49 -3.43 9.49
N VAL A 15 12.78 -4.32 8.78
CA VAL A 15 12.23 -4.08 7.44
C VAL A 15 11.33 -2.83 7.43
N ILE A 16 10.41 -2.74 8.39
CA ILE A 16 9.52 -1.58 8.56
C ILE A 16 10.32 -0.30 8.86
N ALA A 17 11.29 -0.39 9.77
CA ALA A 17 12.13 0.75 10.14
C ALA A 17 12.95 1.27 8.96
N MET A 18 13.57 0.39 8.17
CA MET A 18 14.33 0.76 6.97
C MET A 18 13.43 1.42 5.93
N ALA A 19 12.26 0.84 5.63
CA ALA A 19 11.31 1.43 4.70
C ALA A 19 10.85 2.81 5.17
N THR A 20 10.58 2.96 6.47
CA THR A 20 10.17 4.23 7.10
C THR A 20 11.28 5.28 7.02
N VAL A 21 12.55 4.90 7.22
CA VAL A 21 13.68 5.83 7.08
C VAL A 21 13.78 6.34 5.64
N VAL A 22 13.68 5.44 4.65
CA VAL A 22 13.71 5.83 3.23
C VAL A 22 12.56 6.80 2.91
N THR A 23 11.34 6.46 3.28
CA THR A 23 10.16 7.29 2.98
C THR A 23 10.16 8.61 3.75
N THR A 24 10.67 8.63 4.98
CA THR A 24 10.82 9.87 5.78
C THR A 24 11.84 10.80 5.14
N ILE A 25 12.99 10.29 4.71
CA ILE A 25 14.00 11.11 4.01
C ILE A 25 13.40 11.69 2.73
N THR A 26 12.71 10.87 1.93
CA THR A 26 12.02 11.35 0.71
C THR A 26 10.93 12.36 1.02
N GLY A 27 10.17 12.16 2.11
CA GLY A 27 9.16 13.09 2.60
C GLY A 27 9.76 14.43 2.97
N LEU A 28 10.85 14.46 3.74
CA LEU A 28 11.57 15.68 4.08
C LEU A 28 12.12 16.41 2.85
N SER A 29 12.67 15.68 1.87
CA SER A 29 13.09 16.27 0.59
C SER A 29 11.91 16.87 -0.18
N THR A 30 10.76 16.20 -0.19
CA THR A 30 9.54 16.69 -0.84
C THR A 30 9.00 17.93 -0.13
N SER A 31 9.02 17.96 1.19
CA SER A 31 8.65 19.12 2.00
C SER A 31 9.54 20.33 1.71
N ALA A 32 10.86 20.11 1.56
CA ALA A 32 11.78 21.17 1.16
C ALA A 32 11.47 21.70 -0.25
N ILE A 33 11.11 20.82 -1.19
CA ILE A 33 10.66 21.22 -2.54
C ILE A 33 9.36 22.01 -2.48
N ALA A 34 8.38 21.56 -1.69
CA ALA A 34 7.05 22.18 -1.56
C ALA A 34 7.10 23.55 -0.86
N THR A 35 8.09 23.78 0.00
CA THR A 35 8.29 25.08 0.68
C THR A 35 9.15 26.05 -0.13
N ASN A 36 9.78 25.60 -1.22
CA ASN A 36 10.63 26.41 -2.08
C ASN A 36 9.86 26.95 -3.30
N GLY A 37 9.44 28.21 -3.24
CA GLY A 37 8.78 28.92 -4.35
C GLY A 37 7.24 28.92 -4.27
N PHE A 38 6.59 29.50 -5.27
CA PHE A 38 5.12 29.60 -5.29
C PHE A 38 4.49 28.29 -5.75
N VAL A 39 3.93 27.53 -4.79
CA VAL A 39 3.11 26.36 -5.08
C VAL A 39 1.77 26.84 -5.63
N ARG A 40 1.64 26.79 -6.95
CA ARG A 40 0.34 26.90 -7.63
C ARG A 40 -0.17 25.50 -7.92
N GLY A 41 -1.49 25.35 -8.08
CA GLY A 41 -2.16 24.05 -8.17
C GLY A 41 -1.84 23.21 -9.41
N GLY A 42 -0.64 22.62 -9.47
CA GLY A 42 -0.18 21.80 -10.58
C GLY A 42 0.24 20.37 -10.20
N GLY A 43 0.04 19.95 -8.95
CA GLY A 43 0.40 18.60 -8.50
C GLY A 43 1.91 18.37 -8.31
N ALA A 44 2.30 17.12 -8.03
CA ALA A 44 3.68 16.78 -7.70
C ALA A 44 4.66 17.04 -8.86
N TYR A 45 4.27 16.78 -10.11
CA TYR A 45 5.14 17.05 -11.27
C TYR A 45 5.44 18.54 -11.43
N TYR A 46 4.43 19.41 -11.24
CA TYR A 46 4.61 20.86 -11.33
C TYR A 46 5.55 21.37 -10.24
N LEU A 47 5.39 20.88 -9.00
CA LEU A 47 6.27 21.19 -7.87
C LEU A 47 7.73 20.83 -8.17
N ILE A 48 7.98 19.61 -8.63
CA ILE A 48 9.33 19.10 -8.89
C ILE A 48 9.99 19.84 -10.05
N SER A 49 9.29 19.98 -11.18
CA SER A 49 9.85 20.61 -12.39
C SER A 49 10.17 22.10 -12.22
N ARG A 50 9.46 22.81 -11.34
CA ARG A 50 9.73 24.22 -11.03
C ARG A 50 10.90 24.40 -10.08
N SER A 51 11.06 23.53 -9.10
CA SER A 51 12.12 23.66 -8.08
C SER A 51 13.44 23.04 -8.52
N LEU A 52 13.42 21.93 -9.26
CA LEU A 52 14.62 21.21 -9.71
C LEU A 52 14.97 21.43 -11.19
N GLY A 53 14.09 22.06 -11.96
CA GLY A 53 14.26 22.28 -13.38
C GLY A 53 13.69 21.16 -14.26
N PRO A 54 13.61 21.41 -15.59
CA PRO A 54 12.89 20.55 -16.52
C PRO A 54 13.54 19.17 -16.74
N GLU A 55 14.88 19.08 -16.66
CA GLU A 55 15.60 17.81 -16.86
C GLU A 55 15.29 16.81 -15.74
N PHE A 56 15.42 17.24 -14.49
CA PHE A 56 15.07 16.43 -13.31
C PHE A 56 13.56 16.19 -13.21
N GLY A 57 12.75 17.22 -13.48
CA GLY A 57 11.29 17.09 -13.46
C GLY A 57 10.77 16.07 -14.46
N GLY A 58 11.27 16.10 -15.70
CA GLY A 58 10.86 15.16 -16.75
C GLY A 58 11.26 13.72 -16.44
N ALA A 59 12.51 13.49 -16.01
CA ALA A 59 12.99 12.16 -15.68
C ALA A 59 12.25 11.54 -14.48
N ILE A 60 12.09 12.30 -13.39
CA ILE A 60 11.37 11.84 -12.19
C ILE A 60 9.88 11.63 -12.52
N GLY A 61 9.27 12.54 -13.28
CA GLY A 61 7.87 12.45 -13.68
C GLY A 61 7.56 11.20 -14.51
N LEU A 62 8.42 10.84 -15.46
CA LEU A 62 8.22 9.66 -16.30
C LEU A 62 8.35 8.36 -15.50
N ILE A 63 9.36 8.25 -14.64
CA ILE A 63 9.54 7.08 -13.76
C ILE A 63 8.36 6.97 -12.79
N PHE A 64 7.93 8.08 -12.21
CA PHE A 64 6.80 8.10 -11.27
C PHE A 64 5.47 7.71 -11.93
N ALA A 65 5.20 8.22 -13.14
CA ALA A 65 4.01 7.83 -13.91
C ALA A 65 4.00 6.33 -14.23
N PHE A 66 5.14 5.79 -14.66
CA PHE A 66 5.27 4.35 -14.92
C PHE A 66 5.12 3.52 -13.63
N ALA A 67 5.72 3.95 -12.52
CA ALA A 67 5.58 3.29 -11.22
C ALA A 67 4.11 3.24 -10.77
N ASN A 68 3.37 4.33 -10.91
CA ASN A 68 1.93 4.37 -10.59
C ASN A 68 1.12 3.45 -11.50
N ALA A 69 1.43 3.39 -12.80
CA ALA A 69 0.76 2.48 -13.73
C ALA A 69 0.95 1.01 -13.35
N VAL A 70 2.17 0.62 -12.96
CA VAL A 70 2.46 -0.74 -12.46
C VAL A 70 1.81 -0.99 -11.10
N ALA A 71 1.76 0.01 -10.22
CA ALA A 71 1.11 -0.10 -8.91
C ALA A 71 -0.40 -0.38 -9.05
N VAL A 72 -1.08 0.22 -10.03
CA VAL A 72 -2.50 -0.11 -10.31
C VAL A 72 -2.66 -1.60 -10.61
N ALA A 73 -1.79 -2.18 -11.44
CA ALA A 73 -1.84 -3.61 -11.72
C ALA A 73 -1.60 -4.44 -10.45
N MET A 74 -0.62 -4.08 -9.62
CA MET A 74 -0.32 -4.75 -8.36
C MET A 74 -1.52 -4.75 -7.40
N TYR A 75 -2.19 -3.61 -7.21
CA TYR A 75 -3.35 -3.51 -6.32
C TYR A 75 -4.55 -4.30 -6.86
N VAL A 76 -4.81 -4.26 -8.17
CA VAL A 76 -5.90 -5.00 -8.80
C VAL A 76 -5.67 -6.50 -8.73
N VAL A 77 -4.43 -6.96 -8.92
CA VAL A 77 -4.08 -8.39 -8.77
C VAL A 77 -4.28 -8.85 -7.33
N GLY A 78 -3.83 -8.09 -6.32
CA GLY A 78 -4.06 -8.44 -4.92
C GLY A 78 -5.54 -8.48 -4.52
N PHE A 79 -6.34 -7.56 -5.08
CA PHE A 79 -7.81 -7.63 -4.94
C PHE A 79 -8.38 -8.89 -5.58
N ALA A 80 -7.99 -9.21 -6.81
CA ALA A 80 -8.47 -10.39 -7.52
C ALA A 80 -8.09 -11.69 -6.80
N GLU A 81 -6.87 -11.79 -6.26
CA GLU A 81 -6.42 -12.92 -5.43
C GLU A 81 -7.34 -13.12 -4.21
N THR A 82 -7.66 -12.03 -3.49
CA THR A 82 -8.57 -12.07 -2.34
C THR A 82 -9.97 -12.54 -2.74
N VAL A 83 -10.50 -12.07 -3.88
CA VAL A 83 -11.82 -12.48 -4.37
C VAL A 83 -11.83 -13.96 -4.77
N VAL A 84 -10.79 -14.44 -5.44
CA VAL A 84 -10.67 -15.86 -5.83
C VAL A 84 -10.55 -16.76 -4.61
N GLU A 85 -9.81 -16.34 -3.57
CA GLU A 85 -9.71 -17.08 -2.31
C GLU A 85 -11.10 -17.24 -1.64
N LEU A 86 -11.90 -16.16 -1.62
CA LEU A 86 -13.28 -16.22 -1.11
C LEU A 86 -14.20 -17.11 -1.97
N LEU A 87 -14.06 -17.09 -3.31
CA LEU A 87 -14.81 -17.97 -4.20
C LEU A 87 -14.45 -19.45 -3.98
N LYS A 88 -13.16 -19.72 -3.73
CA LYS A 88 -12.62 -21.06 -3.44
C LYS A 88 -13.18 -21.61 -2.13
N GLU A 89 -13.29 -20.79 -1.08
CA GLU A 89 -13.92 -21.18 0.18
C GLU A 89 -15.39 -21.61 -0.01
N HIS A 90 -16.09 -21.02 -0.97
CA HIS A 90 -17.48 -21.37 -1.31
C HIS A 90 -17.61 -22.41 -2.44
N SER A 91 -16.51 -22.98 -2.95
CA SER A 91 -16.49 -23.97 -4.05
C SER A 91 -17.10 -23.47 -5.37
N ILE A 92 -17.00 -22.16 -5.66
CA ILE A 92 -17.55 -21.52 -6.87
C ILE A 92 -16.40 -21.07 -7.79
N LEU A 93 -15.42 -21.95 -8.02
CA LEU A 93 -14.36 -21.68 -8.99
C LEU A 93 -14.92 -21.70 -10.41
N MET A 94 -14.49 -20.75 -11.26
CA MET A 94 -15.02 -20.61 -12.61
C MET A 94 -14.26 -21.53 -13.58
N VAL A 95 -12.93 -21.39 -13.62
CA VAL A 95 -12.06 -22.17 -14.51
C VAL A 95 -10.89 -22.78 -13.74
N ASP A 96 -9.98 -21.94 -13.26
CA ASP A 96 -8.78 -22.31 -12.52
C ASP A 96 -8.29 -21.09 -11.72
N GLU A 97 -7.61 -21.33 -10.60
CA GLU A 97 -7.20 -20.27 -9.67
C GLU A 97 -6.38 -19.16 -10.34
N ILE A 98 -5.46 -19.51 -11.25
CA ILE A 98 -4.59 -18.53 -11.90
C ILE A 98 -5.35 -17.72 -12.96
N ASN A 99 -6.15 -18.36 -13.83
CA ASN A 99 -6.90 -17.60 -14.81
C ASN A 99 -8.10 -16.86 -14.20
N ASP A 100 -8.69 -17.34 -13.12
CA ASP A 100 -9.74 -16.62 -12.40
C ASP A 100 -9.20 -15.29 -11.84
N ILE A 101 -7.97 -15.26 -11.30
CA ILE A 101 -7.30 -14.02 -10.89
C ILE A 101 -7.14 -13.07 -12.08
N ARG A 102 -6.73 -13.59 -13.24
CA ARG A 102 -6.55 -12.78 -14.47
C ARG A 102 -7.87 -12.21 -14.98
N ILE A 103 -8.93 -13.02 -15.00
CA ILE A 103 -10.26 -12.64 -15.47
C ILE A 103 -10.84 -11.57 -14.54
N ILE A 104 -10.84 -11.81 -13.23
CA ILE A 104 -11.35 -10.85 -12.25
C ILE A 104 -10.52 -9.56 -12.27
N GLY A 105 -9.20 -9.67 -12.36
CA GLY A 105 -8.31 -8.51 -12.49
C GLY A 105 -8.61 -7.69 -13.75
N ALA A 106 -8.79 -8.33 -14.91
CA ALA A 106 -9.12 -7.67 -16.17
C ALA A 106 -10.49 -6.97 -16.13
N ILE A 107 -11.51 -7.60 -15.54
CA ILE A 107 -12.82 -6.97 -15.35
C ILE A 107 -12.70 -5.77 -14.42
N THR A 108 -11.98 -5.94 -13.30
CA THR A 108 -11.82 -4.89 -12.28
C THR A 108 -11.11 -3.67 -12.84
N VAL A 109 -10.02 -3.83 -13.61
CA VAL A 109 -9.30 -2.67 -14.18
C VAL A 109 -10.14 -1.92 -15.21
N VAL A 110 -10.96 -2.61 -16.01
CA VAL A 110 -11.87 -1.97 -16.97
C VAL A 110 -12.96 -1.19 -16.23
N LEU A 111 -13.51 -1.74 -15.14
CA LEU A 111 -14.47 -1.04 -14.29
C LEU A 111 -13.86 0.19 -13.62
N LEU A 112 -12.65 0.06 -13.04
CA LEU A 112 -11.94 1.18 -12.42
C LEU A 112 -11.61 2.27 -13.45
N LEU A 113 -11.26 1.90 -14.68
CA LEU A 113 -11.09 2.86 -15.78
C LEU A 113 -12.40 3.56 -16.12
N GLY A 114 -13.52 2.84 -16.14
CA GLY A 114 -14.85 3.45 -16.32
C GLY A 114 -15.19 4.46 -15.22
N VAL A 115 -14.91 4.12 -13.96
CA VAL A 115 -15.13 5.00 -12.81
C VAL A 115 -14.25 6.25 -12.89
N SER A 116 -12.96 6.10 -13.20
CA SER A 116 -12.03 7.23 -13.27
C SER A 116 -12.36 8.22 -14.41
N VAL A 117 -12.93 7.73 -15.53
CA VAL A 117 -13.38 8.57 -16.63
C VAL A 117 -14.74 9.24 -16.36
N ALA A 118 -15.63 8.61 -15.59
CA ALA A 118 -16.99 9.10 -15.35
C ALA A 118 -17.07 10.29 -14.36
N GLY A 119 -16.12 10.45 -13.44
CA GLY A 119 -15.99 11.68 -12.65
C GLY A 119 -15.33 11.53 -11.28
N MET A 120 -14.30 12.36 -11.03
CA MET A 120 -13.48 12.30 -9.79
C MET A 120 -14.12 12.96 -8.56
N GLU A 121 -15.23 13.71 -8.72
CA GLU A 121 -15.90 14.37 -7.59
C GLU A 121 -16.53 13.38 -6.60
N TRP A 122 -17.01 12.24 -7.09
CA TRP A 122 -17.57 11.18 -6.24
C TRP A 122 -16.47 10.42 -5.50
N GLU A 123 -15.31 10.26 -6.14
CA GLU A 123 -14.15 9.56 -5.59
C GLU A 123 -13.62 10.25 -4.32
N ALA A 124 -13.46 11.57 -4.35
CA ALA A 124 -13.00 12.34 -3.19
C ALA A 124 -13.92 12.18 -1.96
N LYS A 125 -15.23 12.07 -2.18
CA LYS A 125 -16.21 11.80 -1.10
C LYS A 125 -16.16 10.34 -0.63
N ALA A 126 -15.99 9.41 -1.56
CA ALA A 126 -15.89 7.98 -1.25
C ALA A 126 -14.62 7.65 -0.45
N GLN A 127 -13.51 8.38 -0.66
CA GLN A 127 -12.25 8.18 0.07
C GLN A 127 -12.44 8.24 1.60
N ILE A 128 -13.26 9.18 2.11
CA ILE A 128 -13.52 9.28 3.55
C ILE A 128 -14.27 8.05 4.06
N VAL A 129 -15.25 7.56 3.29
CA VAL A 129 -16.01 6.35 3.64
C VAL A 129 -15.09 5.12 3.63
N LEU A 130 -14.25 4.98 2.61
CA LEU A 130 -13.26 3.89 2.50
C LEU A 130 -12.25 3.92 3.64
N LEU A 131 -11.80 5.12 4.05
CA LEU A 131 -10.91 5.28 5.21
C LEU A 131 -11.59 4.80 6.50
N VAL A 132 -12.86 5.15 6.73
CA VAL A 132 -13.61 4.69 7.90
C VAL A 132 -13.73 3.16 7.90
N ILE A 133 -14.05 2.55 6.75
CA ILE A 133 -14.13 1.08 6.63
C ILE A 133 -12.77 0.44 6.93
N LEU A 134 -11.67 1.00 6.40
CA LEU A 134 -10.32 0.51 6.65
C LEU A 134 -9.95 0.60 8.14
N LEU A 135 -10.23 1.72 8.80
CA LEU A 135 -9.98 1.89 10.23
C LEU A 135 -10.81 0.92 11.07
N LEU A 136 -12.08 0.70 10.71
CA LEU A 136 -12.93 -0.29 11.36
C LEU A 136 -12.37 -1.71 11.18
N ALA A 137 -11.87 -2.06 10.00
CA ALA A 137 -11.24 -3.36 9.75
C ALA A 137 -9.96 -3.56 10.60
N ILE A 138 -9.14 -2.51 10.76
CA ILE A 138 -7.95 -2.55 11.61
C ILE A 138 -8.35 -2.73 13.09
N ILE A 139 -9.35 -1.98 13.56
CA ILE A 139 -9.85 -2.09 14.93
C ILE A 139 -10.46 -3.47 15.17
N ASP A 140 -11.27 -3.97 14.26
CA ASP A 140 -11.87 -5.31 14.33
C ASP A 140 -10.80 -6.40 14.39
N PHE A 141 -9.76 -6.30 13.54
CA PHE A 141 -8.62 -7.19 13.59
C PHE A 141 -7.93 -7.16 14.97
N VAL A 142 -7.63 -5.98 15.50
CA VAL A 142 -6.97 -5.82 16.81
C VAL A 142 -7.85 -6.35 17.94
N ILE A 143 -9.15 -6.06 17.95
CA ILE A 143 -10.07 -6.63 18.95
C ILE A 143 -10.12 -8.15 18.82
N GLY A 144 -10.15 -8.64 17.58
CA GLY A 144 -10.16 -10.06 17.25
C GLY A 144 -8.94 -10.83 17.74
N THR A 145 -7.78 -10.18 17.94
CA THR A 145 -6.58 -10.83 18.52
C THR A 145 -6.73 -11.12 20.02
N PHE A 146 -7.55 -10.33 20.74
CA PHE A 146 -7.81 -10.50 22.17
C PHE A 146 -8.92 -11.52 22.47
N ILE A 147 -9.69 -11.96 21.47
CA ILE A 147 -10.81 -12.90 21.65
C ILE A 147 -10.38 -14.32 21.22
N PRO A 148 -9.98 -15.19 22.17
CA PRO A 148 -9.66 -16.59 21.87
C PRO A 148 -10.93 -17.37 21.53
N LEU A 149 -10.92 -18.06 20.39
CA LEU A 149 -11.99 -18.96 19.97
C LEU A 149 -11.40 -20.34 19.69
N GLU A 150 -12.02 -21.40 20.23
CA GLU A 150 -11.60 -22.79 20.00
C GLU A 150 -11.57 -23.15 18.52
N SER A 151 -12.50 -22.62 17.73
CA SER A 151 -12.56 -22.80 16.28
C SER A 151 -11.38 -22.20 15.51
N LYS A 152 -10.63 -21.27 16.11
CA LYS A 152 -9.45 -20.63 15.49
C LYS A 152 -8.14 -21.35 15.81
N LYS A 153 -8.10 -22.24 16.80
CA LYS A 153 -6.89 -23.00 17.17
C LYS A 153 -6.35 -23.87 16.02
N PRO A 154 -7.18 -24.60 15.24
CA PRO A 154 -6.69 -25.37 14.10
C PRO A 154 -6.08 -24.49 13.00
N LYS A 155 -6.46 -23.20 12.94
CA LYS A 155 -5.90 -22.21 12.00
C LYS A 155 -4.60 -21.56 12.50
N GLY A 156 -4.04 -22.04 13.62
CA GLY A 156 -2.78 -21.53 14.18
C GLY A 156 -2.92 -20.24 15.01
N PHE A 157 -4.13 -19.81 15.35
CA PHE A 157 -4.36 -18.65 16.19
C PHE A 157 -4.57 -19.06 17.65
N PHE A 158 -3.65 -18.64 18.52
CA PHE A 158 -3.62 -19.01 19.94
C PHE A 158 -3.63 -17.81 20.90
N SER A 159 -4.05 -16.64 20.41
CA SER A 159 -3.95 -15.35 21.12
C SER A 159 -2.51 -15.03 21.56
N TYR A 160 -2.34 -14.07 22.47
CA TYR A 160 -1.02 -13.64 22.93
C TYR A 160 -0.39 -14.66 23.88
N LYS A 161 0.62 -15.40 23.40
CA LYS A 161 1.44 -16.32 24.19
C LYS A 161 2.91 -15.98 24.07
N SER A 162 3.63 -15.99 25.19
CA SER A 162 5.07 -15.68 25.22
C SER A 162 5.90 -16.70 24.45
N GLU A 163 5.54 -17.98 24.51
CA GLU A 163 6.25 -19.06 23.82
C GLU A 163 6.25 -18.86 22.30
N ILE A 164 5.07 -18.58 21.73
CA ILE A 164 4.89 -18.30 20.30
C ILE A 164 5.68 -17.04 19.91
N PHE A 165 5.67 -16.02 20.75
CA PHE A 165 6.45 -14.80 20.50
C PHE A 165 7.95 -15.10 20.41
N THR A 166 8.49 -15.87 21.35
CA THR A 166 9.93 -16.22 21.35
C THR A 166 10.30 -17.14 20.19
N GLU A 167 9.43 -18.08 19.83
CA GLU A 167 9.62 -18.97 18.69
C GLU A 167 9.64 -18.21 17.36
N ASN A 168 8.77 -17.21 17.21
CA ASN A 168 8.67 -16.40 15.99
C ASN A 168 9.59 -15.16 16.01
N PHE A 169 10.48 -15.02 16.99
CA PHE A 169 11.31 -13.81 17.09
C PHE A 169 12.39 -13.75 16.01
N GLY A 170 13.04 -14.88 15.73
CA GLY A 170 14.09 -15.01 14.72
C GLY A 170 13.55 -15.30 13.31
N PRO A 171 14.34 -15.03 12.25
CA PRO A 171 13.96 -15.33 10.88
C PRO A 171 13.98 -16.84 10.59
N ASP A 172 13.03 -17.28 9.77
CA ASP A 172 12.93 -18.62 9.20
C ASP A 172 12.54 -18.49 7.72
N PHE A 173 13.52 -18.13 6.88
CA PHE A 173 13.29 -17.93 5.45
C PHE A 173 13.05 -19.29 4.75
N ARG A 174 11.96 -19.37 4.00
CA ARG A 174 11.51 -20.54 3.23
C ARG A 174 11.47 -20.20 1.74
N ASP A 175 11.40 -21.23 0.90
CA ASP A 175 11.19 -21.08 -0.56
C ASP A 175 12.23 -20.20 -1.26
N ASP A 176 13.50 -20.29 -0.82
CA ASP A 176 14.64 -19.50 -1.30
C ASP A 176 14.50 -17.97 -1.11
N GLU A 177 13.59 -17.55 -0.21
CA GLU A 177 13.46 -16.15 0.18
C GLU A 177 14.67 -15.66 0.98
N THR A 178 14.94 -14.37 0.86
CA THR A 178 16.03 -13.69 1.55
C THR A 178 15.52 -12.43 2.22
N PHE A 179 16.35 -11.83 3.08
CA PHE A 179 16.00 -10.54 3.69
C PHE A 179 15.61 -9.48 2.65
N PHE A 180 16.34 -9.38 1.54
CA PHE A 180 16.09 -8.34 0.54
C PHE A 180 14.88 -8.64 -0.35
N SER A 181 14.54 -9.91 -0.60
CA SER A 181 13.31 -10.24 -1.33
C SER A 181 12.08 -9.92 -0.48
N VAL A 182 12.09 -10.26 0.80
CA VAL A 182 11.04 -9.88 1.76
C VAL A 182 10.91 -8.36 1.89
N PHE A 183 12.04 -7.64 1.96
CA PHE A 183 12.05 -6.19 1.96
C PHE A 183 11.43 -5.61 0.68
N ALA A 184 11.78 -6.15 -0.49
CA ALA A 184 11.26 -5.69 -1.78
C ALA A 184 9.74 -5.92 -1.91
N ILE A 185 9.21 -7.02 -1.35
CA ILE A 185 7.77 -7.30 -1.30
C ILE A 185 7.06 -6.32 -0.35
N PHE A 186 7.69 -5.95 0.78
CA PHE A 186 7.10 -5.00 1.72
C PHE A 186 7.15 -3.55 1.23
N PHE A 187 8.21 -3.16 0.51
CA PHE A 187 8.49 -1.76 0.19
C PHE A 187 7.31 -1.01 -0.46
N PRO A 188 6.56 -1.58 -1.42
CA PRO A 188 5.37 -0.94 -2.00
C PRO A 188 4.32 -0.53 -0.96
N ALA A 189 4.20 -1.24 0.17
CA ALA A 189 3.26 -0.90 1.26
C ALA A 189 3.65 0.39 2.01
N ALA A 190 4.93 0.79 1.95
CA ALA A 190 5.41 2.05 2.52
C ALA A 190 5.42 3.21 1.49
N THR A 191 5.21 2.92 0.21
CA THR A 191 5.14 3.96 -0.84
C THR A 191 3.81 4.73 -0.79
N GLY A 192 3.65 5.74 -1.65
CA GLY A 192 2.42 6.55 -1.72
C GLY A 192 2.48 7.89 -0.99
N ILE A 193 3.61 8.23 -0.35
CA ILE A 193 3.80 9.52 0.35
C ILE A 193 3.59 10.76 -0.53
N LEU A 194 3.74 10.61 -1.86
CA LEU A 194 3.55 11.70 -2.82
C LEU A 194 2.08 11.93 -3.21
N ALA A 195 1.15 11.09 -2.75
CA ALA A 195 -0.28 11.27 -3.01
C ALA A 195 -0.80 12.62 -2.46
N GLY A 196 -0.31 13.05 -1.30
CA GLY A 196 -0.64 14.37 -0.73
C GLY A 196 -0.13 15.54 -1.58
N ALA A 197 1.03 15.39 -2.23
CA ALA A 197 1.58 16.40 -3.13
C ALA A 197 0.82 16.46 -4.48
N ASN A 198 0.20 15.35 -4.90
CA ASN A 198 -0.60 15.28 -6.13
C ASN A 198 -1.87 16.14 -6.05
N ILE A 199 -2.47 16.30 -4.86
CA ILE A 199 -3.66 17.14 -4.64
C ILE A 199 -3.32 18.59 -4.22
N SER A 200 -2.08 19.04 -4.48
CA SER A 200 -1.61 20.37 -4.08
C SER A 200 -2.42 21.54 -4.67
N GLY A 201 -3.23 21.32 -5.72
CA GLY A 201 -4.13 22.34 -6.24
C GLY A 201 -5.43 22.52 -5.47
N ASP A 202 -5.84 21.51 -4.70
CA ASP A 202 -7.09 21.51 -3.93
C ASP A 202 -6.87 21.93 -2.46
N LEU A 203 -5.60 22.08 -2.05
CA LEU A 203 -5.23 22.52 -0.71
C LEU A 203 -5.32 24.04 -0.58
N ALA A 204 -5.92 24.50 0.52
CA ALA A 204 -6.03 25.93 0.83
C ALA A 204 -4.66 26.60 1.03
N ASP A 205 -3.71 25.90 1.65
CA ASP A 205 -2.30 26.31 1.77
C ASP A 205 -1.38 25.09 1.60
N PRO A 206 -0.93 24.82 0.36
CA PRO A 206 -0.09 23.66 0.07
C PRO A 206 1.28 23.72 0.76
N GLN A 207 1.85 24.92 0.96
CA GLN A 207 3.19 25.09 1.52
C GLN A 207 3.26 24.66 2.99
N SER A 208 2.18 24.87 3.75
CA SER A 208 2.11 24.43 5.14
C SER A 208 1.40 23.08 5.32
N ALA A 209 0.53 22.67 4.40
CA ALA A 209 -0.23 21.42 4.50
C ALA A 209 0.58 20.19 4.04
N ILE A 210 1.38 20.28 2.98
CA ILE A 210 2.17 19.14 2.47
C ILE A 210 3.21 18.64 3.50
N PRO A 211 3.92 19.51 4.26
CA PRO A 211 4.91 19.05 5.23
C PRO A 211 4.34 18.48 6.55
N LYS A 212 3.04 18.64 6.82
CA LYS A 212 2.40 18.20 8.07
C LYS A 212 1.83 16.79 7.92
#